data_AF-A0A519Z2L8-F1
#
_entry.id   AF-A0A519Z2L8-F1
#
_cell.length_a   1.000
_cell.length_b   1.000
_cell.length_c   1.000
_cell.angle_alpha   90.00
_cell.angle_beta   90.00
_cell.angle_gamma   90.00
#
_symmetry.space_group_name_H-M   'P 1'
#
loop_
_entity.id
_entity.type
_entity.pdbx_description
1 polymer ?
#
loop_
_entity_poly.entity_id
_entity_poly.type
_entity_poly.pdbx_seq_one_letter_code
_entity_poly.pdbx_strand_id
1 'polypeptide(L)'
;MNPTPTSSPQHPGDELATPVGITLERYIMRKQAEFPFATGELSQLLRDLALASKIMVREVSRTGLSAIAEAVGPEGESAPRHRLGEEAHIRFVRALTNGRECCAVLSEASSELIDTGNHSGKYVVALNPLNGSVSLDFNVSTGTIFSIYRRVSRYGGPARAEDFLQGGRAQVAAGYILYGSSTMLVYTTGH
;
A
#
# COMPACT_ATOMS: atom_id res chain seq x y z
N MET A 1 -6.78 -20.80 27.79
CA MET A 1 -6.74 -22.10 27.09
C MET A 1 -6.92 -21.83 25.61
N ASN A 2 -5.89 -22.04 24.79
CA ASN A 2 -6.07 -21.98 23.34
C ASN A 2 -6.86 -23.23 22.90
N PRO A 3 -7.87 -23.08 22.03
CA PRO A 3 -8.55 -24.24 21.47
C PRO A 3 -7.58 -25.02 20.58
N THR A 4 -7.55 -26.33 20.79
CA THR A 4 -6.85 -27.31 19.95
C THR A 4 -7.32 -27.17 18.50
N PRO A 5 -6.43 -27.16 17.50
CA PRO A 5 -6.86 -27.11 16.10
C PRO A 5 -7.66 -28.37 15.77
N THR A 6 -8.94 -28.21 15.48
CA THR A 6 -9.79 -29.27 14.95
C THR A 6 -9.28 -29.64 13.56
N SER A 7 -8.94 -30.92 13.37
CA SER A 7 -8.54 -31.46 12.07
C SER A 7 -9.66 -31.21 11.06
N SER A 8 -9.37 -30.46 10.02
CA SER A 8 -10.29 -30.29 8.89
C SER A 8 -10.51 -31.66 8.21
N PRO A 9 -11.73 -31.97 7.73
CA PRO A 9 -11.98 -33.23 7.04
C PRO A 9 -11.07 -33.31 5.80
N GLN A 10 -10.27 -34.37 5.73
CA GLN A 10 -9.34 -34.62 4.62
C GLN A 10 -10.12 -34.92 3.35
N HIS A 11 -9.99 -34.06 2.34
CA HIS A 11 -10.55 -34.33 1.02
C HIS A 11 -9.63 -35.29 0.27
N PRO A 12 -10.14 -36.23 -0.55
CA PRO A 12 -9.30 -37.19 -1.29
C PRO A 12 -8.25 -36.55 -2.22
N GLY A 13 -8.37 -35.26 -2.53
CA GLY A 13 -7.40 -34.50 -3.32
C GLY A 13 -6.26 -33.87 -2.52
N ASP A 14 -6.32 -33.87 -1.18
CA ASP A 14 -5.32 -33.21 -0.33
C ASP A 14 -3.96 -33.95 -0.34
N GLU A 15 -3.93 -35.24 -0.70
CA GLU A 15 -2.69 -35.99 -0.96
C GLU A 15 -2.08 -35.67 -2.35
N LEU A 16 -2.88 -35.15 -3.27
CA LEU A 16 -2.50 -34.92 -4.67
C LEU A 16 -2.12 -33.47 -4.96
N ALA A 17 -2.60 -32.51 -4.17
CA ALA A 17 -2.32 -31.09 -4.37
C ALA A 17 -2.35 -30.32 -3.04
N THR A 18 -1.47 -29.34 -2.93
CA THR A 18 -1.47 -28.39 -1.81
C THR A 18 -2.75 -27.54 -1.85
N PRO A 19 -3.35 -27.19 -0.70
CA PRO A 19 -4.52 -26.31 -0.68
C PRO A 19 -4.25 -24.98 -1.38
N VAL A 20 -5.23 -24.45 -2.09
CA VAL A 20 -5.17 -23.18 -2.85
C VAL A 20 -4.87 -21.95 -1.95
N GLY A 21 -4.89 -22.11 -0.63
CA GLY A 21 -4.66 -21.04 0.33
C GLY A 21 -5.79 -20.02 0.37
N ILE A 22 -5.55 -18.90 1.06
CA ILE A 22 -6.49 -17.78 1.16
C ILE A 22 -5.87 -16.59 0.44
N THR A 23 -6.58 -16.05 -0.56
CA THR A 23 -6.15 -14.82 -1.24
C THR A 23 -6.32 -13.61 -0.34
N LEU A 24 -5.55 -12.54 -0.60
CA LEU A 24 -5.71 -11.27 0.10
C LEU A 24 -7.17 -10.78 0.06
N GLU A 25 -7.82 -10.87 -1.11
CA GLU A 25 -9.23 -10.49 -1.28
C GLU A 25 -10.14 -11.25 -0.31
N ARG A 26 -10.00 -12.59 -0.30
CA ARG A 26 -10.81 -13.46 0.56
C ARG A 26 -10.53 -13.23 2.03
N TYR A 27 -9.27 -12.95 2.38
CA TYR A 27 -8.89 -12.60 3.75
C TYR A 27 -9.53 -11.27 4.17
N ILE A 28 -9.39 -10.21 3.37
CA ILE A 28 -9.98 -8.89 3.62
C ILE A 28 -11.50 -9.01 3.76
N MET A 29 -12.18 -9.72 2.85
CA MET A 29 -13.63 -9.93 2.93
C MET A 29 -14.05 -10.65 4.23
N ARG A 30 -13.33 -11.69 4.65
CA ARG A 30 -13.63 -12.41 5.91
C ARG A 30 -13.41 -11.52 7.13
N LYS A 31 -12.33 -10.75 7.14
CA LYS A 31 -11.97 -9.85 8.23
C LYS A 31 -12.79 -8.56 8.27
N GLN A 32 -13.46 -8.18 7.18
CA GLN A 32 -14.34 -7.02 7.15
C GLN A 32 -15.40 -7.09 8.26
N ALA A 33 -15.95 -8.26 8.57
CA ALA A 33 -16.94 -8.42 9.63
C ALA A 33 -16.40 -8.15 11.05
N GLU A 34 -15.08 -8.23 11.25
CA GLU A 34 -14.44 -8.00 12.55
C GLU A 34 -14.18 -6.50 12.82
N PHE A 35 -14.47 -5.63 11.86
CA PHE A 35 -14.30 -4.18 12.04
C PHE A 35 -15.60 -3.48 12.46
N PRO A 36 -15.58 -2.70 13.56
CA PRO A 36 -16.74 -1.95 14.03
C PRO A 36 -17.30 -0.91 13.03
N PHE A 37 -16.52 -0.57 11.99
CA PHE A 37 -16.85 0.48 11.01
C PHE A 37 -16.78 -0.02 9.55
N ALA A 38 -17.08 -1.30 9.33
CA ALA A 38 -16.87 -2.06 8.11
C ALA A 38 -17.77 -1.68 6.90
N THR A 39 -17.65 -0.45 6.40
CA THR A 39 -18.28 0.01 5.16
C THR A 39 -17.62 -0.55 3.88
N GLY A 40 -16.49 -1.27 4.01
CA GLY A 40 -15.71 -1.78 2.87
C GLY A 40 -14.71 -0.80 2.27
N GLU A 41 -14.76 0.46 2.71
CA GLU A 41 -13.87 1.55 2.26
C GLU A 41 -12.38 1.23 2.56
N LEU A 42 -12.06 0.75 3.77
CA LEU A 42 -10.69 0.34 4.12
C LEU A 42 -10.22 -0.87 3.30
N SER A 43 -11.13 -1.83 3.07
CA SER A 43 -10.87 -3.00 2.23
C SER A 43 -10.47 -2.59 0.82
N GLN A 44 -11.13 -1.57 0.28
CA GLN A 44 -10.83 -1.03 -1.04
C GLN A 44 -9.47 -0.32 -1.07
N LEU A 45 -9.12 0.50 -0.08
CA LEU A 45 -7.79 1.08 0.02
C LEU A 45 -6.67 0.03 0.00
N LEU A 46 -6.85 -1.07 0.75
CA LEU A 46 -5.89 -2.19 0.75
C LEU A 46 -5.82 -2.90 -0.61
N ARG A 47 -6.94 -3.04 -1.32
CA ARG A 47 -6.95 -3.55 -2.70
C ARG A 47 -6.21 -2.64 -3.67
N ASP A 48 -6.41 -1.32 -3.56
CA ASP A 48 -5.77 -0.35 -4.44
C ASP A 48 -4.24 -0.36 -4.25
N LEU A 49 -3.79 -0.41 -2.99
CA LEU A 49 -2.37 -0.59 -2.64
C LEU A 49 -1.82 -1.90 -3.20
N ALA A 50 -2.57 -3.01 -3.08
CA ALA A 50 -2.17 -4.30 -3.61
C ALA A 50 -2.17 -4.36 -5.15
N LEU A 51 -3.02 -3.58 -5.82
CA LEU A 51 -3.04 -3.46 -7.28
C LEU A 51 -1.82 -2.69 -7.78
N ALA A 52 -1.57 -1.51 -7.21
CA ALA A 52 -0.40 -0.70 -7.54
C ALA A 52 0.89 -1.48 -7.29
N SER A 53 0.96 -2.25 -6.21
CA SER A 53 2.14 -3.04 -5.89
C SER A 53 2.42 -4.13 -6.91
N LYS A 54 1.40 -4.83 -7.43
CA LYS A 54 1.57 -5.83 -8.51
C LYS A 54 2.14 -5.22 -9.79
N ILE A 55 1.76 -3.98 -10.10
CA ILE A 55 2.34 -3.24 -11.23
C ILE A 55 3.81 -2.94 -10.93
N MET A 56 4.12 -2.47 -9.71
CA MET A 56 5.50 -2.18 -9.31
C MET A 56 6.41 -3.40 -9.31
N VAL A 57 5.94 -4.59 -8.93
CA VAL A 57 6.73 -5.82 -9.02
C VAL A 57 7.27 -6.04 -10.43
N ARG A 58 6.43 -5.82 -11.44
CA ARG A 58 6.82 -5.98 -12.85
C ARG A 58 7.91 -4.99 -13.23
N GLU A 59 7.81 -3.73 -12.79
CA GLU A 59 8.78 -2.70 -13.13
C GLU A 59 10.10 -2.89 -12.37
N VAL A 60 10.04 -3.17 -11.06
CA VAL A 60 11.22 -3.49 -10.23
C VAL A 60 11.97 -4.71 -10.78
N SER A 61 11.25 -5.73 -11.27
CA SER A 61 11.87 -6.93 -11.84
C SER A 61 12.54 -6.70 -13.21
N ARG A 62 12.37 -5.52 -13.82
CA ARG A 62 12.90 -5.16 -15.15
C ARG A 62 13.87 -3.99 -15.13
N THR A 63 14.19 -3.45 -13.96
CA THR A 63 15.08 -2.29 -13.81
C THR A 63 16.45 -2.50 -14.43
N GLY A 64 17.01 -3.71 -14.37
CA GLY A 64 18.29 -4.06 -15.00
C GLY A 64 18.25 -4.26 -16.53
N LEU A 65 17.08 -4.22 -17.16
CA LEU A 65 16.88 -4.49 -18.59
C LEU A 65 16.30 -3.31 -19.38
N SER A 66 15.85 -2.27 -18.69
CA SER A 66 15.17 -1.12 -19.28
C SER A 66 15.87 0.17 -18.85
N ALA A 67 15.79 1.22 -19.68
CA ALA A 67 16.24 2.59 -19.37
C ALA A 67 15.43 3.26 -18.22
N ILE A 68 14.89 2.45 -17.29
CA ILE A 68 14.23 2.85 -16.05
C ILE A 68 15.28 3.10 -14.95
N ALA A 69 16.53 2.66 -15.16
CA ALA A 69 17.69 2.94 -14.31
C ALA A 69 18.26 4.37 -14.44
N GLU A 70 17.74 5.17 -15.38
CA GLU A 70 18.24 6.52 -15.62
C GLU A 70 17.68 7.51 -14.58
N ALA A 71 18.56 8.34 -14.01
CA ALA A 71 18.17 9.43 -13.13
C ALA A 71 17.32 10.45 -13.91
N VAL A 72 16.27 10.96 -13.26
CA VAL A 72 15.37 11.98 -13.81
C VAL A 72 15.53 13.26 -13.00
N GLY A 73 15.90 14.36 -13.66
CA GLY A 73 15.95 15.69 -13.05
C GLY A 73 17.22 16.46 -13.38
N PRO A 74 17.23 17.78 -13.14
CA PRO A 74 18.43 18.61 -13.32
C PRO A 74 19.52 18.20 -12.34
N GLU A 75 20.78 18.21 -12.79
CA GLU A 75 21.95 18.01 -11.93
C GLU A 75 21.94 19.06 -10.79
N GLY A 76 21.82 18.62 -9.52
CA GLY A 76 21.88 19.50 -8.35
C GLY A 76 20.76 19.36 -7.30
N GLU A 77 19.74 18.51 -7.51
CA GLU A 77 18.84 18.13 -6.40
C GLU A 77 19.59 17.25 -5.37
N SER A 78 19.29 17.43 -4.08
CA SER A 78 19.94 16.76 -2.94
C SER A 78 19.90 15.23 -2.99
N ALA A 79 19.03 14.64 -3.82
CA ALA A 79 18.99 13.22 -4.10
C ALA A 79 18.51 13.02 -5.54
N PRO A 80 19.21 12.22 -6.37
CA PRO A 80 18.75 11.92 -7.72
C PRO A 80 17.39 11.20 -7.66
N ARG A 81 16.35 11.79 -8.25
CA ARG A 81 15.06 11.11 -8.40
C ARG A 81 15.21 10.03 -9.45
N HIS A 82 15.11 8.78 -9.03
CA HIS A 82 15.17 7.65 -9.94
C HIS A 82 13.83 7.50 -10.66
N ARG A 83 13.82 7.27 -11.98
CA ARG A 83 12.58 7.15 -12.79
C ARG A 83 11.57 6.17 -12.19
N LEU A 84 12.05 5.09 -11.58
CA LEU A 84 11.22 4.11 -10.88
C LEU A 84 10.47 4.68 -9.68
N GLY A 85 11.07 5.62 -8.94
CA GLY A 85 10.43 6.28 -7.80
C GLY A 85 9.27 7.17 -8.24
N GLU A 86 9.46 7.92 -9.33
CA GLU A 86 8.40 8.73 -9.94
C GLU A 86 7.27 7.84 -10.49
N GLU A 87 7.63 6.73 -11.14
CA GLU A 87 6.63 5.76 -11.58
C GLU A 87 5.85 5.18 -10.39
N ALA A 88 6.55 4.74 -9.33
CA ALA A 88 5.90 4.24 -8.12
C ALA A 88 4.91 5.26 -7.54
N HIS A 89 5.34 6.51 -7.38
CA HIS A 89 4.50 7.61 -6.96
C HIS A 89 3.23 7.72 -7.81
N ILE A 90 3.38 7.83 -9.14
CA ILE A 90 2.26 7.94 -10.07
C ILE A 90 1.31 6.74 -9.97
N ARG A 91 1.83 5.51 -9.90
CA ARG A 91 1.02 4.29 -9.86
C ARG A 91 0.18 4.21 -8.59
N PHE A 92 0.79 4.45 -7.43
CA PHE A 92 0.08 4.39 -6.16
C PHE A 92 -0.95 5.51 -6.01
N VAL A 93 -0.58 6.74 -6.36
CA VAL A 93 -1.51 7.88 -6.31
C VAL A 93 -2.70 7.63 -7.23
N ARG A 94 -2.47 7.18 -8.47
CA ARG A 94 -3.58 6.86 -9.40
C ARG A 94 -4.48 5.75 -8.87
N ALA A 95 -3.92 4.70 -8.28
CA ALA A 95 -4.72 3.61 -7.72
C ALA A 95 -5.62 4.12 -6.57
N LEU A 96 -5.06 4.90 -5.64
CA LEU A 96 -5.79 5.46 -4.50
C LEU A 96 -6.86 6.49 -4.93
N THR A 97 -6.55 7.32 -5.92
CA THR A 97 -7.50 8.30 -6.49
C THR A 97 -8.64 7.59 -7.22
N ASN A 98 -8.34 6.59 -8.05
CA ASN A 98 -9.35 5.84 -8.79
C ASN A 98 -10.22 4.95 -7.90
N GLY A 99 -9.68 4.47 -6.78
CA GLY A 99 -10.43 3.73 -5.78
C GLY A 99 -11.51 4.57 -5.09
N ARG A 100 -11.30 5.90 -5.01
CA ARG A 100 -12.22 6.89 -4.43
C ARG A 100 -12.55 6.70 -2.95
N GLU A 101 -11.63 6.16 -2.15
CA GLU A 101 -11.90 5.86 -0.73
C GLU A 101 -11.09 6.69 0.27
N CYS A 102 -10.14 7.49 -0.21
CA CYS A 102 -9.45 8.48 0.60
C CYS A 102 -9.65 9.89 0.03
N CYS A 103 -9.57 10.90 0.89
CA CYS A 103 -9.68 12.30 0.52
C CYS A 103 -8.37 12.88 0.01
N ALA A 104 -7.24 12.40 0.55
CA ALA A 104 -5.93 12.89 0.17
C ALA A 104 -4.83 11.85 0.41
N VAL A 105 -3.73 12.04 -0.31
CA VAL A 105 -2.50 11.28 -0.15
C VAL A 105 -1.35 12.22 0.22
N LEU A 106 -0.59 11.85 1.24
CA LEU A 106 0.72 12.45 1.54
C LEU A 106 1.79 11.49 1.05
N SER A 107 2.59 11.90 0.07
CA SER A 107 3.62 11.05 -0.53
C SER A 107 4.99 11.64 -0.26
N GLU A 108 5.98 10.82 0.11
CA GLU A 108 7.37 11.26 0.28
C GLU A 108 7.94 11.91 -1.00
N ALA A 109 7.52 11.43 -2.18
CA ALA A 109 7.87 12.01 -3.48
C ALA A 109 7.21 13.37 -3.83
N SER A 110 6.36 13.94 -2.96
CA SER A 110 5.63 15.20 -3.21
C SER A 110 5.79 16.16 -2.03
N SER A 111 6.03 17.44 -2.32
CA SER A 111 6.04 18.51 -1.31
C SER A 111 4.64 18.98 -0.90
N GLU A 112 3.62 18.63 -1.68
CA GLU A 112 2.23 19.04 -1.46
C GLU A 112 1.31 17.85 -1.16
N LEU A 113 0.22 18.13 -0.44
CA LEU A 113 -0.87 17.17 -0.26
C LEU A 113 -1.60 16.95 -1.58
N ILE A 114 -1.79 15.68 -1.92
CA ILE A 114 -2.42 15.27 -3.17
C ILE A 114 -3.91 15.09 -2.91
N ASP A 115 -4.72 15.99 -3.46
CA ASP A 115 -6.18 15.87 -3.43
C ASP A 115 -6.63 14.76 -4.40
N THR A 116 -7.43 13.81 -3.90
CA THR A 116 -8.02 12.74 -4.73
C THR A 116 -9.33 13.15 -5.40
N GLY A 117 -9.86 14.33 -5.07
CA GLY A 117 -11.17 14.81 -5.48
C GLY A 117 -12.34 14.18 -4.72
N ASN A 118 -12.11 13.28 -3.76
CA ASN A 118 -13.16 12.76 -2.88
C ASN A 118 -13.17 13.45 -1.50
N HIS A 119 -13.74 14.64 -1.43
CA HIS A 119 -13.85 15.41 -0.17
C HIS A 119 -14.79 14.79 0.87
N SER A 120 -15.60 13.80 0.48
CA SER A 120 -16.41 12.99 1.39
C SER A 120 -15.66 11.75 1.91
N GLY A 121 -14.46 11.48 1.39
CA GLY A 121 -13.61 10.37 1.81
C GLY A 121 -13.24 10.50 3.29
N LYS A 122 -13.39 9.40 4.03
CA LYS A 122 -13.18 9.37 5.49
C LYS A 122 -11.74 9.09 5.88
N TYR A 123 -10.90 8.72 4.92
CA TYR A 123 -9.51 8.34 5.14
C TYR A 123 -8.55 9.27 4.44
N VAL A 124 -7.33 9.31 4.97
CA VAL A 124 -6.14 9.84 4.29
C VAL A 124 -5.04 8.79 4.33
N VAL A 125 -4.18 8.79 3.31
CA VAL A 125 -3.10 7.80 3.16
C VAL A 125 -1.75 8.50 3.11
N ALA A 126 -0.85 8.18 4.03
CA ALA A 126 0.55 8.55 3.95
C ALA A 126 1.34 7.41 3.28
N LEU A 127 2.25 7.75 2.37
CA LEU A 127 2.90 6.81 1.47
C LEU A 127 4.39 7.16 1.30
N ASN A 128 5.24 6.16 1.47
CA ASN A 128 6.57 6.13 0.84
C ASN A 128 6.48 5.14 -0.33
N PRO A 129 6.38 5.62 -1.58
CA PRO A 129 6.07 4.77 -2.73
C PRO A 129 7.21 3.78 -3.05
N LEU A 130 8.46 4.15 -2.75
CA LEU A 130 9.65 3.33 -3.03
C LEU A 130 10.78 3.64 -2.04
N ASN A 131 10.78 2.93 -0.91
CA ASN A 131 11.81 2.99 0.11
C ASN A 131 13.04 2.16 -0.28
N GLY A 132 14.24 2.73 -0.16
CA GLY A 132 15.50 2.08 -0.51
C GLY A 132 15.83 2.13 -2.01
N SER A 133 15.43 3.20 -2.71
CA SER A 133 15.73 3.41 -4.13
C SER A 133 17.23 3.35 -4.45
N VAL A 134 18.10 3.88 -3.57
CA VAL A 134 19.57 3.75 -3.66
C VAL A 134 20.08 2.30 -3.61
N SER A 135 19.25 1.37 -3.15
CA SER A 135 19.59 -0.06 -3.05
C SER A 135 19.22 -0.85 -4.31
N LEU A 136 18.53 -0.22 -5.27
CA LEU A 136 18.13 -0.83 -6.55
C LEU A 136 19.33 -1.21 -7.42
N ASP A 137 20.36 -0.36 -7.46
CA ASP A 137 21.58 -0.59 -8.26
C ASP A 137 22.37 -1.82 -7.79
N PHE A 138 22.15 -2.23 -6.54
CA PHE A 138 22.80 -3.39 -5.92
C PHE A 138 21.89 -4.62 -5.86
N ASN A 139 20.70 -4.58 -6.49
CA ASN A 139 19.69 -5.63 -6.44
C ASN A 139 19.33 -6.06 -5.00
N VAL A 140 19.35 -5.10 -4.08
CA VAL A 140 18.94 -5.29 -2.69
C VAL A 140 17.44 -5.02 -2.57
N SER A 141 16.79 -5.69 -1.62
CA SER A 141 15.34 -5.58 -1.45
C SER A 141 14.91 -4.14 -1.18
N THR A 142 13.88 -3.69 -1.90
CA THR A 142 13.23 -2.38 -1.76
C THR A 142 11.76 -2.59 -1.39
N GLY A 143 11.01 -1.53 -1.08
CA GLY A 143 9.62 -1.69 -0.69
C GLY A 143 8.79 -0.42 -0.74
N THR A 144 7.49 -0.57 -0.53
CA THR A 144 6.56 0.54 -0.33
C THR A 144 6.12 0.51 1.12
N ILE A 145 6.02 1.67 1.78
CA ILE A 145 5.46 1.79 3.13
C ILE A 145 4.20 2.65 3.05
N PHE A 146 3.14 2.25 3.74
CA PHE A 146 1.91 3.02 3.80
C PHE A 146 1.35 3.07 5.21
N SER A 147 0.64 4.16 5.49
CA SER A 147 -0.09 4.40 6.74
C SER A 147 -1.44 5.02 6.41
N ILE A 148 -2.49 4.50 7.01
CA ILE A 148 -3.88 4.93 6.77
C ILE A 148 -4.42 5.52 8.07
N TYR A 149 -4.98 6.72 7.97
CA TYR A 149 -5.65 7.40 9.07
C TYR A 149 -7.11 7.68 8.69
N ARG A 150 -7.98 7.75 9.70
CA ARG A 150 -9.25 8.47 9.54
C ARG A 150 -8.94 9.96 9.57
N ARG A 151 -9.54 10.75 8.68
CA ARG A 151 -9.35 12.20 8.70
C ARG A 151 -10.04 12.83 9.92
N VAL A 152 -9.48 13.91 10.43
CA VAL A 152 -10.03 14.70 11.56
C VAL A 152 -10.61 16.03 11.09
N SER A 153 -10.18 16.51 9.92
CA SER A 153 -10.74 17.68 9.27
C SER A 153 -12.18 17.41 8.78
N ARG A 154 -12.95 18.48 8.63
CA ARG A 154 -14.38 18.43 8.28
C ARG A 154 -14.62 17.72 6.93
N TYR A 155 -15.55 16.76 6.93
CA TYR A 155 -16.04 16.12 5.70
C TYR A 155 -16.74 17.11 4.75
N GLY A 156 -16.60 16.86 3.44
CA GLY A 156 -17.12 17.73 2.38
C GLY A 156 -16.21 18.91 2.06
N GLY A 157 -15.01 18.97 2.66
CA GLY A 157 -13.96 19.91 2.29
C GLY A 157 -12.61 19.20 2.07
N PRO A 158 -11.59 19.94 1.61
CA PRO A 158 -10.26 19.39 1.35
C PRO A 158 -9.61 18.88 2.63
N ALA A 159 -8.72 17.89 2.50
CA ALA A 159 -7.88 17.45 3.60
C ALA A 159 -6.90 18.56 4.04
N ARG A 160 -6.43 18.47 5.28
CA ARG A 160 -5.51 19.43 5.91
C ARG A 160 -4.33 18.70 6.52
N ALA A 161 -3.27 19.45 6.84
CA ALA A 161 -2.08 18.88 7.48
C ALA A 161 -2.40 18.13 8.80
N GLU A 162 -3.36 18.63 9.58
CA GLU A 162 -3.86 17.99 10.80
C GLU A 162 -4.36 16.54 10.59
N ASP A 163 -4.79 16.18 9.37
CA ASP A 163 -5.20 14.81 9.03
C ASP A 163 -4.02 13.83 9.01
N PHE A 164 -2.78 14.31 8.91
CA PHE A 164 -1.57 13.48 8.89
C PHE A 164 -0.73 13.62 10.16
N LEU A 165 -1.00 14.63 10.99
CA LEU A 165 -0.24 14.95 12.21
C LEU A 165 -0.92 14.41 13.48
N GLN A 166 -1.64 13.29 13.37
CA GLN A 166 -2.42 12.70 14.48
C GLN A 166 -1.58 11.82 15.44
N GLY A 167 -0.33 11.51 15.06
CA GLY A 167 0.53 10.57 15.78
C GLY A 167 0.22 9.09 15.48
N GLY A 168 1.22 8.21 15.63
CA GLY A 168 1.14 6.83 15.15
C GLY A 168 0.05 5.96 15.82
N ARG A 169 -0.38 6.31 17.04
CA ARG A 169 -1.46 5.59 17.74
C ARG A 169 -2.83 5.77 17.09
N ALA A 170 -2.99 6.76 16.22
CA ALA A 170 -4.23 7.04 15.50
C ALA A 170 -4.33 6.30 14.15
N GLN A 171 -3.31 5.53 13.77
CA GLN A 171 -3.35 4.72 12.55
C GLN A 171 -4.45 3.67 12.64
N VAL A 172 -5.28 3.58 11.60
CA VAL A 172 -6.32 2.56 11.50
C VAL A 172 -5.87 1.36 10.68
N ALA A 173 -4.83 1.55 9.86
CA ALA A 173 -4.09 0.47 9.23
C ALA A 173 -2.70 0.97 8.84
N ALA A 174 -1.74 0.07 8.82
CA ALA A 174 -0.41 0.36 8.30
C ALA A 174 0.22 -0.92 7.75
N GLY A 175 1.19 -0.75 6.87
CA GLY A 175 1.87 -1.89 6.28
C GLY A 175 2.99 -1.50 5.34
N TYR A 176 3.61 -2.54 4.79
CA TYR A 176 4.61 -2.40 3.76
C TYR A 176 4.47 -3.51 2.72
N ILE A 177 4.93 -3.21 1.51
CA ILE A 177 5.20 -4.20 0.48
C ILE A 177 6.71 -4.34 0.36
N LEU A 178 7.21 -5.56 0.42
CA LEU A 178 8.61 -5.89 0.16
C LEU A 178 8.74 -6.44 -1.26
N TYR A 179 9.63 -5.84 -2.04
CA TYR A 179 10.07 -6.30 -3.35
C TYR A 179 11.47 -6.94 -3.18
N GLY A 180 11.51 -8.24 -2.91
CA GLY A 180 12.75 -9.02 -2.78
C GLY A 180 12.76 -10.22 -3.72
N SER A 181 13.41 -11.32 -3.30
CA SER A 181 13.34 -12.60 -4.02
C SER A 181 11.91 -13.13 -4.19
N SER A 182 11.02 -12.72 -3.29
CA SER A 182 9.58 -12.81 -3.41
C SER A 182 8.95 -11.46 -3.09
N THR A 183 7.72 -11.25 -3.56
CA THR A 183 6.93 -10.07 -3.16
C THR A 183 6.01 -10.42 -2.00
N MET A 184 6.09 -9.64 -0.93
CA MET A 184 5.25 -9.81 0.25
C MET A 184 4.51 -8.52 0.57
N LEU A 185 3.20 -8.61 0.81
CA LEU A 185 2.42 -7.54 1.42
C LEU A 185 2.19 -7.90 2.88
N VAL A 186 2.62 -7.03 3.78
CA VAL A 186 2.45 -7.16 5.23
C VAL A 186 1.66 -5.96 5.72
N TYR A 187 0.57 -6.18 6.44
CA TYR A 187 -0.21 -5.10 7.02
C TYR A 187 -0.84 -5.52 8.33
N THR A 188 -1.16 -4.52 9.15
CA THR A 188 -1.91 -4.66 10.38
C THR A 188 -3.00 -3.61 10.43
N THR A 189 -3.98 -3.87 11.29
CA THR A 189 -5.09 -2.97 11.56
C THR A 189 -5.37 -2.79 13.05
N GLY A 190 -4.47 -3.28 13.91
CA GLY A 190 -4.47 -2.99 15.35
C GLY A 190 -5.46 -3.79 16.20
N HIS A 191 -6.07 -4.85 15.67
CA HIS A 191 -6.95 -5.77 16.40
C HIS A 191 -6.25 -7.09 16.75
#